data_AF-A0A550CK47-F1
#
_entry.id   AF-A0A550CK47-F1
#
_cell.length_a   1.000
_cell.length_b   1.000
_cell.length_c   1.000
_cell.angle_alpha   90.00
_cell.angle_beta   90.00
_cell.angle_gamma   90.00
#
_symmetry.space_group_name_H-M   'P 1'
#
loop_
_entity.id
_entity.type
_entity.pdbx_description
1 polymer ?
#
loop_
_entity_poly.entity_id
_entity_poly.type
_entity_poly.pdbx_seq_one_letter_code
_entity_poly.pdbx_strand_id
1 'polypeptide(L)'
;MTFHWDPVTFSAKDFQCYRVEDTYISKPKHQPCLTPSCVSSDGPSEYPLDLASPMQFSYAVPYAALTPTHVSHPDNPILWLISLPDVKIVETISHGWHLDKPLMEAWIDLELRLIAIRKILIQHATHPNLPVSYTSWVLPCFYGYRRGHESCNIAWKCAARSRDALAIFMAECRFLVMSNAAVTDSRGRIDVGVLHDLLSSAGQPFHYAWLNALVDAWRVPCAGVFVDPRHCVMTVYVLQMVHTGVPVYFVWGTLEDIKKLRMPGRQCPYSDFIPSDANVGGAHIHLEPSAELRSPSATPSQQAGETYNGFMRRRR
;
A
#
# COMPACT_ATOMS: atom_id res chain seq x y z
N MET A 1 22.41 2.14 12.46
CA MET A 1 22.58 1.61 11.09
C MET A 1 21.99 2.63 10.14
N THR A 2 22.83 3.39 9.45
CA THR A 2 22.40 4.31 8.38
C THR A 2 22.27 3.48 7.11
N PHE A 3 21.04 3.22 6.67
CA PHE A 3 20.80 2.57 5.37
C PHE A 3 21.18 3.56 4.26
N HIS A 4 22.39 3.43 3.73
CA HIS A 4 22.75 4.05 2.45
C HIS A 4 22.07 3.26 1.34
N TRP A 5 21.02 3.83 0.76
CA TRP A 5 20.48 3.36 -0.51
C TRP A 5 21.11 4.14 -1.65
N ASP A 6 21.74 3.40 -2.56
CA ASP A 6 22.01 3.88 -3.90
C ASP A 6 20.68 3.93 -4.68
N PRO A 7 20.43 4.99 -5.46
CA PRO A 7 19.19 5.14 -6.20
C PRO A 7 19.03 4.01 -7.22
N VAL A 8 18.01 3.16 -7.05
CA VAL A 8 17.58 2.26 -8.12
C VAL A 8 16.83 3.09 -9.16
N THR A 9 17.54 3.54 -10.18
CA THR A 9 16.90 4.01 -11.41
C THR A 9 16.24 2.81 -12.08
N PHE A 10 14.94 2.63 -11.85
CA PHE A 10 14.15 1.66 -12.60
C PHE A 10 14.12 2.07 -14.07
N SER A 11 14.63 1.17 -14.90
CA SER A 11 14.63 1.26 -16.35
C SER A 11 13.64 0.24 -16.93
N ALA A 12 13.35 0.35 -18.22
CA ALA A 12 12.66 -0.68 -19.00
C ALA A 12 13.17 -2.10 -18.72
N LYS A 13 14.48 -2.24 -18.47
CA LYS A 13 15.15 -3.52 -18.24
C LYS A 13 14.78 -4.16 -16.91
N ASP A 14 14.19 -3.41 -15.99
CA ASP A 14 13.76 -3.90 -14.68
C ASP A 14 12.34 -4.46 -14.70
N PHE A 15 11.67 -4.36 -15.86
CA PHE A 15 10.36 -4.93 -16.10
C PHE A 15 10.47 -6.22 -16.91
N GLN A 16 9.54 -7.13 -16.64
CA GLN A 16 9.30 -8.31 -17.46
C GLN A 16 7.86 -8.32 -17.94
N CYS A 17 7.68 -8.68 -19.21
CA CYS A 17 6.36 -8.87 -19.79
C CYS A 17 5.92 -10.32 -19.61
N TYR A 18 4.67 -10.51 -19.23
CA TYR A 18 4.01 -11.80 -19.20
C TYR A 18 2.59 -11.67 -19.74
N ARG A 19 2.00 -12.81 -20.09
CA ARG A 19 0.66 -12.86 -20.69
C ARG A 19 -0.29 -13.60 -19.76
N VAL A 20 -1.41 -12.96 -19.45
CA VAL A 20 -2.55 -13.55 -18.75
C VAL A 20 -3.70 -13.55 -19.75
N GLU A 21 -4.12 -14.75 -20.17
CA GLU A 21 -5.07 -14.92 -21.28
C GLU A 21 -4.56 -14.19 -22.55
N ASP A 22 -5.29 -13.18 -23.03
CA ASP A 22 -4.93 -12.33 -24.16
C ASP A 22 -4.37 -10.95 -23.76
N THR A 23 -4.19 -10.71 -22.46
CA THR A 23 -3.70 -9.45 -21.93
C THR A 23 -2.22 -9.52 -21.57
N TYR A 24 -1.45 -8.56 -22.09
CA TYR A 24 -0.05 -8.39 -21.80
C TYR A 24 0.15 -7.43 -20.63
N ILE A 25 0.93 -7.85 -19.65
CA ILE A 25 1.21 -7.08 -18.45
C ILE A 25 2.73 -6.96 -18.30
N SER A 26 3.22 -5.76 -18.00
CA SER A 26 4.60 -5.55 -17.54
C SER A 26 4.62 -5.35 -16.04
N LYS A 27 5.48 -6.11 -15.37
CA LYS A 27 5.70 -5.99 -13.92
C LYS A 27 7.19 -5.86 -13.60
N PRO A 28 7.56 -5.34 -12.43
CA PRO A 28 8.93 -5.39 -11.96
C PRO A 28 9.41 -6.86 -11.85
N LYS A 29 10.67 -7.12 -12.23
CA LYS A 29 11.26 -8.47 -12.25
C LYS A 29 11.27 -9.15 -10.88
N HIS A 30 11.50 -8.39 -9.83
CA HIS A 30 11.62 -8.88 -8.45
C HIS A 30 10.26 -9.18 -7.79
N GLN A 31 9.14 -8.79 -8.42
CA GLN A 31 7.80 -9.07 -7.90
C GLN A 31 7.32 -10.45 -8.37
N PRO A 32 6.49 -11.16 -7.58
CA PRO A 32 5.91 -12.42 -8.04
C PRO A 32 4.98 -12.19 -9.26
N CYS A 33 4.76 -13.24 -10.05
CA CYS A 33 3.70 -13.25 -11.04
C CYS A 33 2.35 -13.23 -10.32
N LEU A 34 1.40 -12.46 -10.86
CA LEU A 34 0.07 -12.31 -10.28
C LEU A 34 -0.86 -13.41 -10.78
N THR A 35 -1.85 -13.78 -9.97
CA THR A 35 -2.93 -14.67 -10.38
C THR A 35 -3.95 -13.92 -11.26
N PRO A 36 -4.62 -14.58 -12.22
CA PRO A 36 -5.62 -13.95 -13.10
C PRO A 36 -6.73 -13.21 -12.34
N SER A 37 -7.13 -13.74 -11.18
CA SER A 37 -8.13 -13.13 -10.29
C SER A 37 -7.78 -11.71 -9.82
N CYS A 38 -6.49 -11.35 -9.76
CA CYS A 38 -6.05 -10.00 -9.38
C CYS A 38 -6.31 -8.96 -10.48
N VAL A 39 -6.48 -9.39 -11.74
CA VAL A 39 -6.67 -8.49 -12.89
C VAL A 39 -8.15 -8.14 -13.06
N SER A 40 -9.06 -9.04 -12.68
CA SER A 40 -10.49 -8.99 -13.01
C SER A 40 -11.40 -8.51 -11.88
N SER A 41 -10.91 -7.77 -10.88
CA SER A 41 -11.77 -7.32 -9.79
C SER A 41 -12.76 -6.24 -10.26
N ASP A 42 -14.00 -6.65 -10.49
CA ASP A 42 -15.12 -5.76 -10.80
C ASP A 42 -15.45 -4.86 -9.59
N GLY A 43 -15.24 -3.56 -9.78
CA GLY A 43 -15.88 -2.48 -9.01
C GLY A 43 -15.32 -2.19 -7.61
N PRO A 44 -15.58 -0.97 -7.10
CA PRO A 44 -15.20 -0.58 -5.75
C PRO A 44 -16.10 -1.30 -4.73
N SER A 45 -15.59 -2.35 -4.10
CA SER A 45 -16.11 -2.82 -2.81
C SER A 45 -16.00 -1.69 -1.78
N GLU A 46 -17.02 -1.49 -0.93
CA GLU A 46 -16.99 -0.52 0.18
C GLU A 46 -15.80 -0.71 1.13
N TYR A 47 -15.21 -1.90 1.14
CA TYR A 47 -13.95 -2.19 1.82
C TYR A 47 -13.11 -3.14 0.96
N PRO A 48 -11.88 -2.78 0.57
CA PRO A 48 -10.97 -3.71 -0.09
C PRO A 48 -10.76 -4.90 0.84
N LEU A 49 -11.17 -6.09 0.39
CA LEU A 49 -11.06 -7.34 1.17
C LEU A 49 -9.61 -7.66 1.53
N ASP A 50 -8.66 -7.16 0.74
CA ASP A 50 -7.23 -7.28 1.00
C ASP A 50 -6.48 -6.03 0.53
N LEU A 51 -6.13 -5.17 1.48
CA LEU A 51 -5.36 -3.94 1.25
C LEU A 51 -3.86 -4.20 1.02
N ALA A 52 -3.40 -5.43 1.23
CA ALA A 52 -2.03 -5.84 0.93
C ALA A 52 -1.88 -6.34 -0.52
N SER A 53 -2.98 -6.52 -1.24
CA SER A 53 -2.96 -6.95 -2.64
C SER A 53 -2.94 -5.76 -3.60
N PRO A 54 -2.24 -5.85 -4.75
CA PRO A 54 -2.27 -4.81 -5.77
C PRO A 54 -3.70 -4.52 -6.23
N MET A 55 -4.01 -3.23 -6.39
CA MET A 55 -5.35 -2.76 -6.78
C MET A 55 -5.34 -2.07 -8.14
N GLN A 56 -6.50 -1.97 -8.80
CA GLN A 56 -6.64 -1.10 -9.97
C GLN A 56 -6.43 0.37 -9.59
N PHE A 57 -5.72 1.12 -10.43
CA PHE A 57 -5.49 2.54 -10.18
C PHE A 57 -6.82 3.29 -10.06
N SER A 58 -7.01 4.00 -8.96
CA SER A 58 -8.21 4.78 -8.68
C SER A 58 -7.84 6.25 -8.51
N TYR A 59 -8.57 7.12 -9.21
CA TYR A 59 -8.44 8.57 -9.01
C TYR A 59 -9.01 9.03 -7.67
N ALA A 60 -9.95 8.28 -7.10
CA ALA A 60 -10.54 8.61 -5.81
C ALA A 60 -9.59 8.29 -4.66
N VAL A 61 -8.94 7.13 -4.73
CA VAL A 61 -8.02 6.64 -3.69
C VAL A 61 -6.63 6.28 -4.27
N PRO A 62 -5.92 7.24 -4.89
CA PRO A 62 -4.65 6.96 -5.59
C PRO A 62 -3.54 6.46 -4.65
N TYR A 63 -3.68 6.71 -3.35
CA TYR A 63 -2.78 6.26 -2.31
C TYR A 63 -2.95 4.80 -1.89
N ALA A 64 -4.02 4.11 -2.30
CA ALA A 64 -4.27 2.73 -1.90
C ALA A 64 -3.10 1.80 -2.25
N ALA A 65 -2.46 2.04 -3.40
CA ALA A 65 -1.26 1.35 -3.88
C ALA A 65 -0.05 1.44 -2.94
N LEU A 66 -0.01 2.49 -2.12
CA LEU A 66 1.09 2.78 -1.21
C LEU A 66 0.91 2.12 0.16
N THR A 67 -0.21 1.40 0.38
CA THR A 67 -0.49 0.71 1.64
C THR A 67 0.56 -0.36 1.89
N PRO A 68 1.22 -0.38 3.07
CA PRO A 68 2.16 -1.44 3.43
C PRO A 68 1.51 -2.82 3.34
N THR A 69 2.18 -3.78 2.69
CA THR A 69 1.70 -5.18 2.67
C THR A 69 1.92 -5.89 4.01
N HIS A 70 2.97 -5.46 4.72
CA HIS A 70 3.35 -6.01 6.02
C HIS A 70 3.57 -4.87 7.00
N VAL A 71 2.72 -4.79 8.01
CA VAL A 71 2.84 -3.83 9.12
C VAL A 71 3.63 -4.40 10.30
N SER A 72 4.06 -5.67 10.24
CA SER A 72 4.90 -6.29 11.27
C SER A 72 6.38 -6.06 10.96
N HIS A 73 6.91 -4.89 11.33
CA HIS A 73 8.31 -4.55 11.13
C HIS A 73 8.94 -4.14 12.48
N PRO A 74 9.71 -5.02 13.16
CA PRO A 74 10.17 -4.77 14.52
C PRO A 74 11.15 -3.59 14.62
N ASP A 75 11.89 -3.31 13.55
CA ASP A 75 12.88 -2.23 13.52
C ASP A 75 12.26 -0.84 13.29
N ASN A 76 10.97 -0.76 12.95
CA ASN A 76 10.28 0.50 12.74
C ASN A 76 9.23 0.73 13.84
N PRO A 77 9.38 1.74 14.71
CA PRO A 77 8.51 1.91 15.87
C PRO A 77 7.06 2.26 15.49
N ILE A 78 6.81 2.88 14.33
CA ILE A 78 5.45 3.22 13.87
C ILE A 78 4.73 1.98 13.33
N LEU A 79 5.43 1.14 12.55
CA LEU A 79 4.85 -0.10 12.05
C LEU A 79 4.65 -1.11 13.19
N TRP A 80 5.64 -1.25 14.06
CA TRP A 80 5.53 -2.09 15.25
C TRP A 80 4.32 -1.72 16.11
N LEU A 81 4.08 -0.42 16.31
CA LEU A 81 2.92 0.09 17.07
C LEU A 81 1.57 -0.40 16.51
N ILE A 82 1.45 -0.59 15.20
CA ILE A 82 0.21 -1.04 14.56
C ILE A 82 0.21 -2.55 14.25
N SER A 83 1.18 -3.32 14.74
CA SER A 83 1.26 -4.75 14.47
C SER A 83 0.20 -5.56 15.25
N LEU A 84 -0.55 -6.43 14.57
CA LEU A 84 -1.61 -7.25 15.20
C LEU A 84 -1.15 -8.27 16.23
N PRO A 85 -0.02 -8.99 16.07
CA PRO A 85 0.45 -9.97 17.05
C PRO A 85 0.62 -9.36 18.45
N ASP A 86 0.88 -8.05 18.53
CA ASP A 86 1.09 -7.32 19.78
C ASP A 86 -0.18 -6.63 20.29
N VAL A 87 -1.30 -6.72 19.55
CA VAL A 87 -2.60 -6.17 19.97
C VAL A 87 -3.17 -6.98 21.13
N LYS A 88 -3.21 -6.34 22.30
CA LYS A 88 -3.83 -6.89 23.51
C LYS A 88 -5.24 -6.32 23.67
N ILE A 89 -6.22 -7.22 23.72
CA ILE A 89 -7.60 -6.88 24.09
C ILE A 89 -7.79 -7.22 25.56
N VAL A 90 -8.27 -6.25 26.33
CA VAL A 90 -8.44 -6.35 27.79
C VAL A 90 -9.93 -6.18 28.14
N GLU A 91 -10.33 -6.81 29.23
CA GLU A 91 -11.68 -6.70 29.80
C GLU A 91 -11.69 -5.67 30.95
N THR A 92 -12.65 -4.75 30.95
CA THR A 92 -12.89 -3.87 32.11
C THR A 92 -13.68 -4.58 33.21
N ILE A 93 -13.55 -4.07 34.43
CA ILE A 93 -14.39 -4.44 35.58
C ILE A 93 -15.90 -4.27 35.28
N SER A 94 -16.26 -3.43 34.31
CA SER A 94 -17.62 -3.17 33.83
C SER A 94 -18.06 -4.00 32.62
N HIS A 95 -17.44 -5.17 32.37
CA HIS A 95 -17.80 -6.14 31.32
C HIS A 95 -17.65 -5.66 29.87
N GLY A 96 -16.77 -4.69 29.60
CA GLY A 96 -16.45 -4.23 28.26
C GLY A 96 -15.08 -4.73 27.80
N TRP A 97 -14.99 -5.24 26.57
CA TRP A 97 -13.73 -5.60 25.93
C TRP A 97 -13.21 -4.42 25.09
N HIS A 98 -11.95 -4.03 25.27
CA HIS A 98 -11.35 -2.93 24.51
C HIS A 98 -9.85 -3.16 24.27
N LEU A 99 -9.27 -2.32 23.43
CA LEU A 99 -7.82 -2.27 23.23
C LEU A 99 -7.11 -1.86 24.52
N ASP A 100 -6.01 -2.51 24.86
CA ASP A 100 -5.17 -2.12 26.00
C ASP A 100 -4.91 -0.59 26.01
N LYS A 101 -5.07 0.04 27.17
CA LYS A 101 -5.17 1.50 27.26
C LYS A 101 -3.91 2.22 26.73
N PRO A 102 -2.67 1.84 27.11
CA PRO A 102 -1.45 2.39 26.52
C PRO A 102 -1.41 2.28 24.99
N LEU A 103 -1.81 1.13 24.43
CA LEU A 103 -1.84 0.92 22.99
C LEU A 103 -2.90 1.79 22.31
N MET A 104 -4.08 1.94 22.91
CA MET A 104 -5.14 2.82 22.44
C MET A 104 -4.69 4.28 22.42
N GLU A 105 -4.02 4.75 23.48
CA GLU A 105 -3.47 6.11 23.56
C GLU A 105 -2.42 6.34 22.48
N ALA A 106 -1.55 5.37 22.23
CA ALA A 106 -0.55 5.46 21.17
C ALA A 106 -1.17 5.47 19.75
N TRP A 107 -2.24 4.71 19.52
CA TRP A 107 -3.00 4.78 18.25
C TRP A 107 -3.73 6.12 18.08
N ILE A 108 -4.26 6.69 19.17
CA ILE A 108 -4.85 8.03 19.14
C ILE A 108 -3.80 9.08 18.78
N ASP A 109 -2.63 9.04 19.42
CA ASP A 109 -1.53 9.96 19.11
C ASP A 109 -1.09 9.82 17.64
N LEU A 110 -0.85 8.60 17.15
CA LEU A 110 -0.51 8.36 15.74
C LEU A 110 -1.59 8.91 14.79
N GLU A 111 -2.87 8.62 15.04
CA GLU A 111 -3.98 9.10 14.21
C GLU A 111 -4.03 10.64 14.17
N LEU A 112 -3.89 11.31 15.31
CA LEU A 112 -3.90 12.78 15.40
C LEU A 112 -2.72 13.40 14.66
N ARG A 113 -1.53 12.80 14.77
CA ARG A 113 -0.33 13.25 14.03
C ARG A 113 -0.52 13.13 12.52
N LEU A 114 -1.06 11.99 12.05
CA LEU A 114 -1.37 11.80 10.62
C LEU A 114 -2.47 12.77 10.13
N ILE A 115 -3.49 13.06 10.94
CA ILE A 115 -4.50 14.11 10.64
C ILE A 115 -3.83 15.46 10.44
N ALA A 116 -2.92 15.85 11.34
CA ALA A 116 -2.20 17.12 11.24
C ALA A 116 -1.35 17.19 9.98
N ILE A 117 -0.56 16.13 9.69
CA ILE A 117 0.28 16.03 8.48
C ILE A 117 -0.58 16.13 7.22
N ARG A 118 -1.64 15.32 7.10
CA ARG A 118 -2.57 15.37 5.96
C ARG A 118 -3.10 16.78 5.75
N LYS A 119 -3.61 17.41 6.82
CA LYS A 119 -4.21 18.75 6.75
C LYS A 119 -3.21 19.77 6.21
N ILE A 120 -1.98 19.77 6.73
CA ILE A 120 -0.93 20.68 6.28
C ILE A 120 -0.56 20.40 4.82
N LEU A 121 -0.35 19.14 4.45
CA LEU A 121 0.02 18.79 3.07
C LEU A 121 -1.05 19.14 2.04
N ILE A 122 -2.34 18.99 2.38
CA ILE A 122 -3.45 19.42 1.52
C ILE A 122 -3.47 20.95 1.41
N GLN A 123 -3.26 21.68 2.51
CA GLN A 123 -3.23 23.15 2.50
C GLN A 123 -2.05 23.71 1.69
N HIS A 124 -0.91 23.01 1.71
CA HIS A 124 0.30 23.37 1.00
C HIS A 124 0.45 22.67 -0.36
N ALA A 125 -0.55 21.90 -0.80
CA ALA A 125 -0.55 21.33 -2.13
C ALA A 125 -0.70 22.47 -3.14
N THR A 126 0.34 22.74 -3.92
CA THR A 126 0.24 23.63 -5.08
C THR A 126 -0.79 23.05 -6.05
N HIS A 127 -1.93 23.74 -6.24
CA HIS A 127 -2.93 23.36 -7.23
C HIS A 127 -2.30 23.25 -8.65
N PRO A 128 -2.74 22.31 -9.52
CA PRO A 128 -3.80 21.31 -9.38
C PRO A 128 -3.24 19.87 -9.39
N ASN A 129 -2.50 19.49 -8.34
CA ASN A 129 -1.89 18.17 -8.30
C ASN A 129 -2.88 17.05 -7.87
N LEU A 130 -3.86 17.33 -7.02
CA LEU A 130 -4.80 16.28 -6.58
C LEU A 130 -5.92 16.03 -7.62
N PRO A 131 -6.29 14.76 -7.89
CA PRO A 131 -7.45 14.44 -8.73
C PRO A 131 -8.73 15.09 -8.18
N VAL A 132 -9.62 15.56 -9.06
CA VAL A 132 -10.91 16.16 -8.66
C VAL A 132 -11.78 15.18 -7.87
N SER A 133 -11.70 13.89 -8.19
CA SER A 133 -12.42 12.83 -7.50
C SER A 133 -11.73 12.32 -6.24
N TYR A 134 -10.60 12.90 -5.83
CA TYR A 134 -9.85 12.48 -4.65
C TYR A 134 -10.75 12.45 -3.41
N THR A 135 -10.71 11.33 -2.69
CA THR A 135 -11.39 11.15 -1.41
C THR A 135 -10.42 10.63 -0.37
N SER A 136 -10.43 11.25 0.81
CA SER A 136 -9.71 10.73 1.96
C SER A 136 -10.36 9.45 2.49
N TRP A 137 -9.54 8.57 3.04
CA TRP A 137 -10.04 7.35 3.65
C TRP A 137 -10.76 7.65 4.98
N VAL A 138 -11.64 6.74 5.38
CA VAL A 138 -12.34 6.83 6.65
C VAL A 138 -11.33 6.75 7.81
N LEU A 139 -11.47 7.63 8.80
CA LEU A 139 -10.53 7.69 9.92
C LEU A 139 -10.52 6.37 10.73
N PRO A 140 -9.36 5.94 11.26
CA PRO A 140 -9.24 4.72 12.04
C PRO A 140 -10.22 4.59 13.21
N CYS A 141 -10.53 5.72 13.87
CA CYS A 141 -11.45 5.74 15.02
C CYS A 141 -12.89 5.34 14.66
N PHE A 142 -13.28 5.46 13.39
CA PHE A 142 -14.59 5.04 12.90
C PHE A 142 -14.84 3.55 13.13
N TYR A 143 -13.80 2.72 13.02
CA TYR A 143 -13.89 1.27 13.22
C TYR A 143 -13.92 0.85 14.70
N GLY A 144 -13.89 1.81 15.64
CA GLY A 144 -14.28 1.57 17.02
C GLY A 144 -13.17 1.13 17.99
N TYR A 145 -11.88 1.24 17.64
CA TYR A 145 -10.78 0.87 18.56
C TYR A 145 -10.75 1.68 19.87
N ARG A 146 -11.41 2.85 19.92
CA ARG A 146 -11.49 3.73 21.10
C ARG A 146 -12.63 3.38 22.07
N ARG A 147 -13.46 2.39 21.74
CA ARG A 147 -14.70 2.06 22.48
C ARG A 147 -14.60 0.67 23.11
N GLY A 148 -15.36 0.47 24.18
CA GLY A 148 -15.64 -0.87 24.71
C GLY A 148 -16.65 -1.62 23.84
N HIS A 149 -16.49 -2.93 23.78
CA HIS A 149 -17.32 -3.85 22.99
C HIS A 149 -17.86 -4.99 23.86
N GLU A 150 -18.96 -5.57 23.44
CA GLU A 150 -19.65 -6.66 24.16
C GLU A 150 -18.85 -7.98 24.21
N SER A 151 -17.89 -8.17 23.30
CA SER A 151 -17.06 -9.38 23.28
C SER A 151 -15.63 -9.13 22.80
N CYS A 152 -14.70 -9.96 23.28
CA CYS A 152 -13.29 -9.94 22.88
C CYS A 152 -13.12 -10.05 21.35
N ASN A 153 -13.91 -10.91 20.70
CA ASN A 153 -13.85 -11.11 19.25
C ASN A 153 -14.25 -9.85 18.46
N ILE A 154 -15.28 -9.13 18.92
CA ILE A 154 -15.71 -7.88 18.28
C ILE A 154 -14.65 -6.80 18.47
N ALA A 155 -14.14 -6.64 19.70
CA ALA A 155 -13.05 -5.71 19.99
C ALA A 155 -11.82 -5.97 19.10
N TRP A 156 -11.44 -7.25 18.94
CA TRP A 156 -10.33 -7.65 18.09
C TRP A 156 -10.57 -7.31 16.61
N LYS A 157 -11.76 -7.61 16.07
CA LYS A 157 -12.12 -7.27 14.68
C LYS A 157 -12.12 -5.76 14.44
N CYS A 158 -12.63 -4.99 15.40
CA CYS A 158 -12.57 -3.52 15.37
C CYS A 158 -11.13 -3.02 15.36
N ALA A 159 -10.26 -3.56 16.23
CA ALA A 159 -8.84 -3.22 16.25
C ALA A 159 -8.14 -3.55 14.92
N ALA A 160 -8.41 -4.73 14.34
CA ALA A 160 -7.86 -5.12 13.04
C ALA A 160 -8.26 -4.17 11.91
N ARG A 161 -9.54 -3.79 11.83
CA ARG A 161 -10.02 -2.82 10.83
C ARG A 161 -9.44 -1.42 11.06
N SER A 162 -9.32 -0.99 12.31
CA SER A 162 -8.68 0.29 12.65
C SER A 162 -7.20 0.32 12.30
N ARG A 163 -6.47 -0.78 12.51
CA ARG A 163 -5.09 -0.93 12.05
C ARG A 163 -4.99 -0.77 10.53
N ASP A 164 -5.85 -1.46 9.79
CA ASP A 164 -5.82 -1.41 8.33
C ASP A 164 -6.09 0.01 7.83
N ALA A 165 -7.04 0.70 8.47
CA ALA A 165 -7.30 2.11 8.23
C ALA A 165 -6.09 3.00 8.60
N LEU A 166 -5.33 2.71 9.66
CA LEU A 166 -4.08 3.43 9.98
C LEU A 166 -3.03 3.24 8.89
N ALA A 167 -2.87 2.01 8.38
CA ALA A 167 -1.92 1.71 7.31
C ALA A 167 -2.27 2.46 6.01
N ILE A 168 -3.55 2.47 5.63
CA ILE A 168 -4.05 3.28 4.49
C ILE A 168 -3.84 4.77 4.74
N PHE A 169 -4.07 5.23 5.97
CA PHE A 169 -3.95 6.64 6.28
C PHE A 169 -2.49 7.13 6.27
N MET A 170 -1.55 6.27 6.66
CA MET A 170 -0.12 6.48 6.43
C MET A 170 0.21 6.53 4.93
N ALA A 171 -0.42 5.67 4.12
CA ALA A 171 -0.26 5.66 2.68
C ALA A 171 -0.81 6.94 2.02
N GLU A 172 -1.95 7.46 2.51
CA GLU A 172 -2.51 8.75 2.11
C GLU A 172 -1.52 9.88 2.39
N CYS A 173 -0.93 9.92 3.59
CA CYS A 173 0.10 10.91 3.91
C CYS A 173 1.32 10.79 2.98
N ARG A 174 1.80 9.57 2.71
CA ARG A 174 2.90 9.34 1.75
C ARG A 174 2.58 9.90 0.37
N PHE A 175 1.38 9.63 -0.14
CA PHE A 175 0.92 10.12 -1.44
C PHE A 175 0.90 11.65 -1.49
N LEU A 176 0.38 12.29 -0.44
CA LEU A 176 0.32 13.75 -0.36
C LEU A 176 1.71 14.38 -0.31
N VAL A 177 2.67 13.75 0.39
CA VAL A 177 4.08 14.17 0.33
C VAL A 177 4.63 13.99 -1.08
N MET A 178 4.46 12.81 -1.70
CA MET A 178 4.89 12.52 -3.09
C MET A 178 4.34 13.53 -4.11
N SER A 179 3.14 14.05 -3.85
CA SER A 179 2.45 15.01 -4.73
C SER A 179 2.85 16.47 -4.50
N ASN A 180 3.68 16.73 -3.49
CA ASN A 180 4.07 18.06 -3.08
C ASN A 180 5.53 18.34 -3.48
N ALA A 181 5.70 19.08 -4.59
CA ALA A 181 7.00 19.40 -5.15
C ALA A 181 7.92 20.22 -4.24
N ALA A 182 7.40 20.83 -3.16
CA ALA A 182 8.23 21.52 -2.19
C ALA A 182 9.02 20.54 -1.30
N VAL A 183 8.47 19.35 -1.04
CA VAL A 183 9.05 18.34 -0.12
C VAL A 183 9.61 17.14 -0.87
N THR A 184 9.46 17.09 -2.20
CA THR A 184 9.95 15.98 -3.02
C THR A 184 10.74 16.44 -4.23
N ASP A 185 11.78 15.68 -4.56
CA ASP A 185 12.53 15.89 -5.80
C ASP A 185 11.80 15.37 -7.04
N SER A 186 12.42 15.56 -8.22
CA SER A 186 11.88 15.09 -9.51
C SER A 186 11.69 13.58 -9.63
N ARG A 187 12.26 12.79 -8.71
CA ARG A 187 12.12 11.33 -8.64
C ARG A 187 11.13 10.89 -7.55
N GLY A 188 10.47 11.83 -6.88
CA GLY A 188 9.54 11.55 -5.78
C GLY A 188 10.23 11.19 -4.46
N ARG A 189 11.53 11.47 -4.31
CA ARG A 189 12.24 11.26 -3.04
C ARG A 189 11.88 12.35 -2.06
N ILE A 190 11.57 11.95 -0.84
CA ILE A 190 11.10 12.83 0.23
C ILE A 190 12.31 13.45 0.94
N ASP A 191 12.38 14.78 0.98
CA ASP A 191 13.32 15.51 1.82
C ASP A 191 12.71 15.68 3.22
N VAL A 192 13.24 14.92 4.19
CA VAL A 192 12.74 14.93 5.57
C VAL A 192 13.01 16.25 6.27
N GLY A 193 14.09 16.95 5.91
CA GLY A 193 14.41 18.27 6.44
C GLY A 193 13.37 19.30 5.99
N VAL A 194 13.09 19.35 4.70
CA VAL A 194 12.09 20.28 4.15
C VAL A 194 10.67 19.93 4.63
N LEU A 195 10.34 18.64 4.74
CA LEU A 195 9.07 18.21 5.35
C LEU A 195 8.95 18.66 6.81
N HIS A 196 10.02 18.50 7.60
CA HIS A 196 10.06 18.95 8.99
C HIS A 196 9.85 20.47 9.11
N ASP A 197 10.53 21.25 8.26
CA ASP A 197 10.43 22.71 8.28
C ASP A 197 9.04 23.18 7.85
N LEU A 198 8.45 22.53 6.84
CA LEU A 198 7.06 22.77 6.43
C LEU A 198 6.09 22.55 7.59
N LEU A 199 6.16 21.39 8.25
CA LEU A 199 5.28 21.06 9.37
C LEU A 199 5.48 22.01 10.57
N SER A 200 6.73 22.37 10.85
CA SER A 200 7.08 23.31 11.92
C SER A 200 6.55 24.72 11.64
N SER A 201 6.68 25.21 10.40
CA SER A 201 6.17 26.52 9.99
C SER A 201 4.63 26.62 10.08
N ALA A 202 3.94 25.49 9.92
CA ALA A 202 2.50 25.37 10.10
C ALA A 202 2.07 25.19 11.57
N GLY A 203 2.99 25.32 12.53
CA GLY A 203 2.71 25.23 13.96
C GLY A 203 2.54 23.80 14.49
N GLN A 204 3.04 22.79 13.77
CA GLN A 204 3.02 21.39 14.18
C GLN A 204 4.45 20.83 14.21
N PRO A 205 5.26 21.18 15.24
CA PRO A 205 6.61 20.66 15.35
C PRO A 205 6.58 19.17 15.69
N PHE A 206 7.13 18.34 14.80
CA PHE A 206 7.34 16.91 15.04
C PHE A 206 8.79 16.66 15.38
N HIS A 207 9.05 15.76 16.34
CA HIS A 207 10.42 15.36 16.63
C HIS A 207 11.04 14.68 15.39
N TYR A 208 12.26 15.08 15.02
CA TYR A 208 12.92 14.61 13.79
C TYR A 208 13.04 13.07 13.72
N ALA A 209 13.33 12.41 14.85
CA ALA A 209 13.39 10.94 14.90
C ALA A 209 12.05 10.26 14.60
N TRP A 210 10.92 10.88 15.02
CA TRP A 210 9.59 10.36 14.73
C TRP A 210 9.26 10.50 13.24
N LEU A 211 9.61 11.63 12.65
CA LEU A 211 9.38 11.89 11.23
C LEU A 211 10.23 10.97 10.33
N ASN A 212 11.49 10.70 10.73
CA ASN A 212 12.31 9.69 10.07
C ASN A 212 11.69 8.30 10.18
N ALA A 213 11.20 7.89 11.35
CA ALA A 213 10.52 6.61 11.50
C ALA A 213 9.28 6.51 10.60
N LEU A 214 8.55 7.61 10.38
CA LEU A 214 7.41 7.65 9.45
C LEU A 214 7.86 7.50 8.00
N VAL A 215 8.90 8.22 7.59
CA VAL A 215 9.46 8.11 6.23
C VAL A 215 10.06 6.73 5.99
N ASP A 216 10.69 6.13 6.99
CA ASP A 216 11.17 4.74 6.92
C ASP A 216 10.01 3.75 6.84
N ALA A 217 8.89 4.02 7.53
CA ALA A 217 7.69 3.20 7.40
C ALA A 217 7.09 3.27 5.99
N TRP A 218 7.29 4.36 5.26
CA TRP A 218 6.90 4.50 3.86
C TRP A 218 7.80 3.75 2.87
N ARG A 219 8.95 3.24 3.31
CA ARG A 219 9.90 2.50 2.45
C ARG A 219 9.65 1.00 2.44
N VAL A 220 8.77 0.48 3.30
CA VAL A 220 8.44 -0.95 3.30
C VAL A 220 7.67 -1.35 2.05
N PRO A 221 7.70 -2.63 1.66
CA PRO A 221 6.91 -3.12 0.54
C PRO A 221 5.43 -2.73 0.66
N CYS A 222 4.87 -2.22 -0.43
CA CYS A 222 3.48 -1.80 -0.52
C CYS A 222 2.71 -2.63 -1.54
N ALA A 223 1.39 -2.56 -1.45
CA ALA A 223 0.45 -3.35 -2.24
C ALA A 223 0.70 -3.23 -3.75
N GLY A 224 1.03 -2.04 -4.22
CA GLY A 224 1.22 -1.76 -5.63
C GLY A 224 -0.09 -1.55 -6.40
N VAL A 225 0.02 -1.40 -7.71
CA VAL A 225 -1.10 -0.93 -8.54
C VAL A 225 -1.08 -1.45 -9.96
N PHE A 226 -2.25 -1.78 -10.49
CA PHE A 226 -2.48 -1.98 -11.91
C PHE A 226 -2.81 -0.66 -12.59
N VAL A 227 -2.08 -0.34 -13.64
CA VAL A 227 -2.27 0.88 -14.41
C VAL A 227 -2.54 0.48 -15.85
N ASP A 228 -3.68 0.92 -16.39
CA ASP A 228 -3.90 0.93 -17.83
C ASP A 228 -3.31 2.23 -18.43
N PRO A 229 -2.18 2.15 -19.16
CA PRO A 229 -1.51 3.33 -19.70
C PRO A 229 -2.33 4.10 -20.73
N ARG A 230 -3.38 3.47 -21.29
CA ARG A 230 -4.26 4.08 -22.31
C ARG A 230 -5.29 5.02 -21.69
N HIS A 231 -5.64 4.79 -20.42
CA HIS A 231 -6.71 5.51 -19.72
C HIS A 231 -6.21 6.30 -18.50
N CYS A 232 -4.97 6.07 -18.05
CA CYS A 232 -4.41 6.77 -16.90
C CYS A 232 -3.84 8.15 -17.28
N VAL A 233 -4.50 9.22 -16.82
CA VAL A 233 -4.02 10.60 -17.02
C VAL A 233 -3.01 11.06 -15.96
N MET A 234 -2.86 10.29 -14.88
CA MET A 234 -2.04 10.61 -13.71
C MET A 234 -0.58 10.12 -13.86
N THR A 235 0.00 10.37 -15.04
CA THR A 235 1.33 9.85 -15.41
C THR A 235 2.40 10.18 -14.39
N VAL A 236 2.46 11.44 -13.95
CA VAL A 236 3.50 11.91 -13.02
C VAL A 236 3.51 11.05 -11.75
N TYR A 237 2.33 10.75 -11.20
CA TYR A 237 2.22 9.91 -10.00
C TYR A 237 2.62 8.48 -10.23
N VAL A 238 2.18 7.88 -11.35
CA VAL A 238 2.56 6.51 -11.67
C VAL A 238 4.07 6.39 -11.86
N LEU A 239 4.70 7.37 -12.52
CA LEU A 239 6.15 7.39 -12.67
C LEU A 239 6.85 7.61 -11.32
N GLN A 240 6.36 8.47 -10.45
CA GLN A 240 6.90 8.62 -9.09
C GLN A 240 6.75 7.32 -8.28
N MET A 241 5.65 6.58 -8.42
CA MET A 241 5.48 5.26 -7.82
C MET A 241 6.57 4.29 -8.29
N VAL A 242 6.83 4.22 -9.60
CA VAL A 242 7.93 3.42 -10.15
C VAL A 242 9.28 3.82 -9.56
N HIS A 243 9.61 5.12 -9.55
CA HIS A 243 10.89 5.61 -9.03
C HIS A 243 11.07 5.41 -7.52
N THR A 244 9.97 5.34 -6.76
CA THR A 244 9.99 5.13 -5.30
C THR A 244 9.82 3.66 -4.91
N GLY A 245 9.94 2.73 -5.87
CA GLY A 245 9.94 1.30 -5.62
C GLY A 245 8.56 0.69 -5.34
N VAL A 246 7.48 1.42 -5.64
CA VAL A 246 6.11 0.89 -5.56
C VAL A 246 5.91 -0.10 -6.70
N PRO A 247 5.35 -1.29 -6.46
CA PRO A 247 5.05 -2.23 -7.54
C PRO A 247 3.99 -1.65 -8.49
N VAL A 248 4.36 -1.39 -9.74
CA VAL A 248 3.44 -0.92 -10.79
C VAL A 248 3.32 -1.98 -11.87
N TYR A 249 2.10 -2.42 -12.14
CA TYR A 249 1.74 -3.41 -13.15
C TYR A 249 1.09 -2.69 -14.33
N PHE A 250 1.84 -2.49 -15.40
CA PHE A 250 1.30 -1.85 -16.61
C PHE A 250 0.50 -2.85 -17.43
N VAL A 251 -0.80 -2.62 -17.55
CA VAL A 251 -1.75 -3.45 -18.29
C VAL A 251 -1.88 -2.89 -19.70
N TRP A 252 -1.18 -3.50 -20.65
CA TRP A 252 -1.09 -2.98 -22.02
C TRP A 252 -2.27 -3.38 -22.91
N GLY A 253 -3.07 -4.36 -22.48
CA GLY A 253 -4.14 -4.95 -23.28
C GLY A 253 -3.62 -6.02 -24.23
N THR A 254 -4.21 -6.07 -25.43
CA THR A 254 -3.89 -7.08 -26.44
C THR A 254 -2.58 -6.78 -27.18
N LEU A 255 -2.13 -7.74 -28.00
CA LEU A 255 -0.99 -7.51 -28.90
C LEU A 255 -1.24 -6.34 -29.86
N GLU A 256 -2.47 -6.17 -30.34
CA GLU A 256 -2.83 -5.03 -31.17
C GLU A 256 -2.72 -3.71 -30.42
N ASP A 257 -3.12 -3.67 -29.16
CA ASP A 257 -3.01 -2.47 -28.33
C ASP A 257 -1.54 -2.05 -28.15
N ILE A 258 -0.65 -3.01 -27.88
CA ILE A 258 0.79 -2.77 -27.82
C ILE A 258 1.30 -2.20 -29.15
N LYS A 259 0.97 -2.84 -30.28
CA LYS A 259 1.38 -2.36 -31.61
C LYS A 259 0.90 -0.93 -31.87
N LYS A 260 -0.36 -0.62 -31.52
CA LYS A 260 -0.94 0.73 -31.63
C LYS A 260 -0.24 1.75 -30.74
N LEU A 261 0.31 1.35 -29.59
CA LEU A 261 1.04 2.23 -28.68
C LEU A 261 2.47 2.53 -29.17
N ARG A 262 3.08 1.64 -29.95
CA ARG A 262 4.42 1.83 -30.52
C ARG A 262 4.44 2.62 -31.84
N MET A 263 3.29 2.93 -32.43
CA MET A 263 3.23 3.62 -33.71
C MET A 263 3.91 5.00 -33.63
N PRO A 264 4.70 5.40 -34.64
CA PRO A 264 5.33 6.72 -34.68
C PRO A 264 4.29 7.83 -34.54
N GLY A 265 4.62 8.87 -33.77
CA GLY A 265 3.75 10.03 -33.55
C GLY A 265 2.72 9.88 -32.43
N ARG A 266 2.56 8.68 -31.84
CA ARG A 266 1.76 8.51 -30.64
C ARG A 266 2.62 8.76 -29.40
N GLN A 267 2.29 9.81 -28.65
CA GLN A 267 2.92 10.05 -27.35
C GLN A 267 2.27 9.13 -26.31
N CYS A 268 3.00 8.10 -25.89
CA CYS A 268 2.68 7.35 -24.68
C CYS A 268 3.65 7.83 -23.60
N PRO A 269 3.16 8.40 -22.48
CA PRO A 269 4.04 8.86 -21.40
C PRO A 269 4.83 7.74 -20.71
N TYR A 270 4.47 6.49 -20.99
CA TYR A 270 5.09 5.27 -20.47
C TYR A 270 5.89 4.54 -21.56
N SER A 271 6.35 5.26 -22.60
CA SER A 271 7.04 4.66 -23.76
C SER A 271 8.18 3.72 -23.38
N ASP A 272 8.92 4.08 -22.34
CA ASP A 272 10.07 3.32 -21.86
C ASP A 272 9.67 1.98 -21.24
N PHE A 273 8.41 1.81 -20.83
CA PHE A 273 7.90 0.59 -20.21
C PHE A 273 7.12 -0.29 -21.19
N ILE A 274 6.84 0.19 -22.41
CA ILE A 274 6.15 -0.59 -23.43
C ILE A 274 7.00 -1.84 -23.74
N PRO A 275 6.45 -3.07 -23.66
CA PRO A 275 7.17 -4.28 -24.01
C PRO A 275 7.79 -4.16 -25.40
N SER A 276 8.96 -4.74 -25.65
CA SER A 276 9.48 -4.93 -27.02
C SER A 276 8.88 -6.18 -27.70
N ASP A 277 9.08 -6.36 -29.01
CA ASP A 277 8.66 -7.60 -29.69
C ASP A 277 9.30 -8.85 -29.09
N ALA A 278 10.57 -8.75 -28.68
CA ALA A 278 11.25 -9.82 -27.97
C ALA A 278 10.58 -10.14 -26.63
N ASN A 279 10.13 -9.13 -25.89
CA ASN A 279 9.42 -9.34 -24.62
C ASN A 279 8.04 -9.97 -24.81
N VAL A 280 7.33 -9.58 -25.86
CA VAL A 280 6.02 -10.15 -26.22
C VAL A 280 6.17 -11.60 -26.67
N GLY A 281 7.14 -11.89 -27.55
CA GLY A 281 7.38 -13.25 -28.06
C GLY A 281 7.92 -14.21 -26.99
N GLY A 282 8.64 -13.70 -25.99
CA GLY A 282 9.12 -14.46 -24.83
C GLY A 282 8.20 -14.41 -23.61
N ALA A 283 7.01 -13.82 -23.71
CA ALA A 283 6.10 -13.69 -22.58
C ALA A 283 5.68 -15.08 -22.08
N HIS A 284 6.04 -15.40 -20.83
CA HIS A 284 5.61 -16.64 -20.21
C HIS A 284 4.08 -16.66 -20.11
N ILE A 285 3.46 -17.70 -20.67
CA ILE A 285 2.03 -17.96 -20.52
C ILE A 285 1.84 -18.41 -19.08
N HIS A 286 1.18 -17.59 -18.26
CA HIS A 286 0.78 -18.03 -16.93
C HIS A 286 -0.47 -18.88 -17.08
N LEU A 287 -0.29 -20.17 -17.33
CA LEU A 287 -1.35 -21.15 -17.12
C LEU A 287 -1.52 -21.28 -15.61
N GLU A 288 -2.73 -21.05 -15.10
CA GLU A 288 -3.01 -21.44 -13.71
C GLU A 288 -2.60 -22.91 -13.56
N PRO A 289 -1.72 -23.25 -12.60
CA PRO A 289 -1.71 -24.61 -12.11
C PRO A 289 -3.13 -24.83 -11.60
N SER A 290 -3.86 -25.75 -12.22
CA SER A 290 -5.18 -26.18 -11.75
C SER A 290 -5.09 -26.28 -10.24
N ALA A 291 -5.93 -25.52 -9.53
CA ALA A 291 -5.88 -25.43 -8.08
C ALA A 291 -6.08 -26.82 -7.47
N GLU A 292 -5.00 -27.59 -7.33
CA GLU A 292 -4.89 -28.53 -6.25
C GLU A 292 -5.04 -27.67 -5.00
N LEU A 293 -6.16 -27.86 -4.33
CA LEU A 293 -6.46 -27.34 -3.00
C LEU A 293 -5.21 -27.52 -2.13
N ARG A 294 -4.35 -26.49 -2.11
CA ARG A 294 -3.25 -26.43 -1.15
C ARG A 294 -3.93 -26.23 0.17
N SER A 295 -4.17 -27.35 0.85
CA SER A 295 -4.47 -27.38 2.27
C SER A 295 -3.45 -26.45 2.94
N PRO A 296 -3.87 -25.50 3.79
CA PRO A 296 -2.97 -24.54 4.39
C PRO A 296 -1.80 -25.32 5.01
N SER A 297 -0.59 -24.98 4.58
CA SER A 297 0.63 -25.60 5.08
C SER A 297 0.63 -25.50 6.60
N ALA A 298 0.66 -26.66 7.25
CA ALA A 298 0.75 -26.77 8.70
C ALA A 298 1.87 -25.85 9.20
N THR A 299 1.53 -24.96 10.12
CA THR A 299 2.57 -24.30 10.92
C THR A 299 3.39 -25.38 11.64
N PRO A 300 4.69 -25.18 11.91
CA PRO A 300 5.57 -26.23 12.47
C PRO A 300 5.13 -26.83 13.82
N SER A 301 4.05 -26.34 14.42
CA SER A 301 3.42 -26.83 15.66
C SER A 301 2.05 -27.51 15.48
N GLN A 302 1.49 -27.53 14.27
CA GLN A 302 0.19 -28.16 13.99
C GLN A 302 0.43 -29.64 13.68
N GLN A 303 -0.21 -30.52 14.46
CA GLN A 303 -0.06 -31.96 14.26
C GLN A 303 -0.75 -32.36 12.95
N ALA A 304 -0.20 -33.34 12.24
CA ALA A 304 -0.80 -33.83 11.00
C ALA A 304 -2.24 -34.33 11.28
N GLY A 305 -3.22 -33.79 10.56
CA GLY A 305 -4.65 -34.08 10.76
C GLY A 305 -5.37 -33.19 11.78
N GLU A 306 -4.67 -32.24 12.42
CA GLU A 306 -5.28 -31.34 13.39
C GLU A 306 -6.09 -30.23 12.70
N THR A 307 -7.36 -30.08 13.06
CA THR A 307 -8.18 -28.95 12.60
C THR A 307 -7.73 -27.65 13.26
N TYR A 308 -7.89 -26.51 12.58
CA TYR A 308 -7.55 -25.19 13.12
C TYR A 308 -8.17 -24.90 14.50
N ASN A 309 -9.41 -25.37 14.72
CA ASN A 309 -10.08 -25.28 16.01
C ASN A 309 -9.43 -26.15 17.10
N GLY A 310 -8.88 -27.31 16.74
CA GLY A 310 -8.09 -28.16 17.63
C GLY A 310 -6.79 -27.48 18.07
N PHE A 311 -6.09 -26.86 17.11
CA PHE A 311 -4.88 -26.08 17.37
C PHE A 311 -5.13 -24.91 18.33
N MET A 312 -6.21 -24.14 18.12
CA MET A 312 -6.55 -22.99 18.97
C MET A 312 -6.98 -23.39 20.39
N ARG A 313 -7.54 -24.58 20.61
CA ARG A 313 -7.90 -25.07 21.95
C ARG A 313 -6.70 -25.44 22.80
N ARG A 314 -5.60 -25.90 22.20
CA ARG A 314 -4.36 -26.26 22.92
C ARG A 314 -3.59 -25.06 23.45
N ARG A 315 -3.85 -23.85 22.93
CA ARG A 315 -3.17 -22.61 23.32
C ARG A 315 -3.94 -21.76 24.34
N ARG A 316 -5.09 -22.24 24.83
CA ARG A 316 -5.80 -21.68 25.97
C ARG A 316 -5.43 -22.46 27.22
#